data_AF-A0A348WBZ3-F1
#
_entry.id   AF-A0A348WBZ3-F1
#
_cell.length_a   1.000
_cell.length_b   1.000
_cell.length_c   1.000
_cell.angle_alpha   90.00
_cell.angle_beta   90.00
_cell.angle_gamma   90.00
#
_symmetry.space_group_name_H-M   'P 1'
#
loop_
_entity.id
_entity.type
_entity.pdbx_description
1 polymer ?
#
loop_
_entity_poly.entity_id
_entity_poly.type
_entity_poly.pdbx_seq_one_letter_code
_entity_poly.pdbx_strand_id
1 'polypeptide(L)'
;MQNEALIRLGVFLGLFALFALIEAYAPRRARVQPRGKRWLTNWSIVIISTLALRAMAFGLPLLAVGAAIDAEAQGWGLFNALALPYWVEVVVAILLLDLAIWTQHLVTHKVPLLWRLHRVHHADRDVDVTTAIRFHPVEIA
;
A
#
# COMPACT_ATOMS: atom_id res chain seq x y z
N MET A 1 17.55 2.94 -13.19
CA MET A 1 16.57 1.93 -12.69
C MET A 1 17.19 0.57 -12.30
N GLN A 2 18.38 0.17 -12.76
CA GLN A 2 18.96 -1.17 -12.49
C GLN A 2 19.01 -1.61 -11.00
N ASN A 3 19.14 -0.68 -10.05
CA ASN A 3 19.20 -0.97 -8.62
C ASN A 3 17.95 -0.56 -7.84
N GLU A 4 16.89 -0.08 -8.50
CA GLU A 4 15.72 0.48 -7.81
C GLU A 4 15.10 -0.53 -6.85
N ALA A 5 14.89 -1.77 -7.29
CA ALA A 5 14.32 -2.83 -6.47
C ALA A 5 15.18 -3.14 -5.24
N LEU A 6 16.50 -3.21 -5.42
CA LEU A 6 17.45 -3.46 -4.32
C LEU A 6 17.47 -2.31 -3.33
N ILE A 7 17.46 -1.06 -3.81
CA ILE A 7 17.43 0.13 -2.95
C ILE A 7 16.12 0.17 -2.15
N ARG A 8 14.97 -0.02 -2.80
CA ARG A 8 13.66 -0.03 -2.13
C ARG A 8 13.58 -1.13 -1.08
N LEU A 9 14.06 -2.34 -1.41
CA LEU A 9 14.09 -3.46 -0.46
C LEU A 9 15.05 -3.17 0.70
N GLY A 10 16.24 -2.63 0.42
CA GLY A 10 17.23 -2.28 1.43
C GLY A 10 16.71 -1.21 2.40
N VAL A 11 16.11 -0.14 1.88
CA VAL A 11 15.47 0.90 2.70
C VAL A 11 14.33 0.32 3.54
N PHE A 12 13.47 -0.50 2.94
CA PHE A 12 12.38 -1.15 3.66
C PHE A 12 12.89 -2.04 4.80
N LEU A 13 13.84 -2.94 4.54
CA LEU A 13 14.39 -3.84 5.55
C LEU A 13 15.16 -3.06 6.64
N GLY A 14 15.88 -2.00 6.26
CA GLY A 14 16.58 -1.12 7.18
C GLY A 14 15.63 -0.39 8.14
N LEU A 15 14.58 0.24 7.60
CA LEU A 15 13.56 0.91 8.41
C LEU A 15 12.78 -0.09 9.27
N PHE A 16 12.42 -1.24 8.71
CA PHE A 16 11.74 -2.31 9.45
C PHE A 16 12.58 -2.75 10.64
N ALA A 17 13.87 -3.06 10.44
CA ALA A 17 14.77 -3.47 11.50
C ALA A 17 14.94 -2.36 12.56
N LEU A 18 15.14 -1.12 12.11
CA LEU A 18 15.27 0.04 13.00
C LEU A 18 14.05 0.18 13.91
N PHE A 19 12.83 0.23 13.35
CA PHE A 19 11.62 0.38 14.14
C PHE A 19 11.30 -0.86 14.99
N ALA A 20 11.58 -2.07 14.47
CA ALA A 20 11.41 -3.30 15.23
C ALA A 20 12.32 -3.36 16.48
N LEU A 21 13.53 -2.80 16.39
CA LEU A 21 14.49 -2.69 17.49
C LEU A 21 14.08 -1.59 18.47
N ILE A 22 13.72 -0.40 17.99
CA ILE A 22 13.21 0.70 18.83
C ILE A 22 12.02 0.22 19.66
N GLU A 23 11.06 -0.46 19.04
CA GLU A 23 9.86 -0.98 19.72
C GLU A 23 10.16 -2.16 20.66
N ALA A 24 11.25 -2.90 20.43
CA ALA A 24 11.70 -3.95 21.34
C ALA A 24 12.34 -3.36 22.60
N TYR A 25 13.14 -2.31 22.43
CA TYR A 25 13.89 -1.67 23.51
C TYR A 25 13.03 -0.70 24.34
N ALA A 26 12.16 0.08 23.68
CA ALA A 26 11.33 1.11 24.30
C ALA A 26 9.85 0.96 23.92
N PRO A 27 9.15 -0.10 24.40
CA PRO A 27 7.74 -0.31 24.09
C PRO A 27 6.87 0.79 24.71
N ARG A 28 6.09 1.50 23.89
CA ARG A 28 5.18 2.57 24.36
C ARG A 28 3.92 2.03 25.04
N ARG A 29 3.50 0.82 24.72
CA ARG A 29 2.30 0.16 25.26
C ARG A 29 2.63 -1.29 25.63
N ALA A 30 2.03 -1.79 26.70
CA ALA A 30 2.07 -3.21 27.03
C ALA A 30 1.33 -4.00 25.94
N ARG A 31 1.94 -5.07 25.44
CA ARG A 31 1.35 -5.92 24.40
C ARG A 31 0.34 -6.87 25.03
N VAL A 32 -0.80 -7.05 24.36
CA VAL A 32 -1.84 -8.01 24.79
C VAL A 32 -1.62 -9.37 24.13
N GLN A 33 -1.08 -9.40 22.91
CA GLN A 33 -0.83 -10.62 22.15
C GLN A 33 0.66 -10.95 22.02
N PRO A 34 1.02 -12.24 21.88
CA PRO A 34 2.39 -12.66 21.59
C PRO A 34 2.88 -12.12 20.24
N ARG A 35 4.03 -11.43 20.25
CA ARG A 35 4.64 -10.81 19.06
C ARG A 35 4.86 -11.80 17.91
N GLY A 36 5.42 -12.97 18.20
CA GLY A 36 5.73 -13.97 17.16
C GLY A 36 4.50 -14.44 16.39
N LYS A 37 3.37 -14.67 17.07
CA LYS A 37 2.11 -15.08 16.43
C LYS A 37 1.52 -13.96 15.56
N ARG A 38 1.57 -12.71 16.04
CA ARG A 38 1.12 -11.53 15.27
C ARG A 38 1.97 -11.33 14.02
N TRP A 39 3.29 -11.41 14.15
CA TRP A 39 4.22 -11.29 13.03
C TRP A 39 3.98 -12.37 11.99
N LEU A 40 3.88 -13.64 12.39
CA LEU A 40 3.56 -14.73 11.47
C LEU A 40 2.26 -14.44 10.70
N THR A 41 1.21 -13.99 11.41
CA THR A 41 -0.08 -13.69 10.80
C THR A 41 0.02 -12.52 9.79
N ASN A 42 0.60 -11.39 10.19
CA ASN A 42 0.68 -10.20 9.34
C ASN A 42 1.60 -10.45 8.11
N TRP A 43 2.71 -11.17 8.29
CA TRP A 43 3.57 -11.58 7.17
C TRP A 43 2.90 -12.58 6.24
N SER A 44 2.18 -13.57 6.76
CA SER A 44 1.42 -14.50 5.91
C SER A 44 0.36 -13.77 5.10
N ILE A 45 -0.36 -12.81 5.70
CA ILE A 45 -1.36 -12.00 5.01
C ILE A 45 -0.74 -11.19 3.87
N VAL A 46 0.36 -10.46 4.10
CA VAL A 46 0.97 -9.64 3.04
C VAL A 46 1.55 -10.50 1.91
N ILE A 47 2.11 -11.67 2.23
CA ILE A 47 2.63 -12.61 1.23
C ILE A 47 1.49 -13.15 0.37
N ILE A 48 0.41 -13.63 1.00
CA ILE A 48 -0.78 -14.13 0.28
C ILE A 48 -1.39 -13.01 -0.57
N SER A 49 -1.49 -11.79 -0.04
CA SER A 49 -2.03 -10.63 -0.77
C SER A 49 -1.18 -10.29 -1.99
N THR A 50 0.15 -10.29 -1.84
CA THR A 50 1.08 -10.04 -2.94
C THR A 50 0.99 -11.11 -4.02
N LEU A 51 0.86 -12.39 -3.63
CA LEU A 51 0.69 -13.50 -4.57
C LEU A 51 -0.67 -13.43 -5.30
N ALA A 52 -1.74 -13.10 -4.58
CA ALA A 52 -3.07 -12.91 -5.16
C ALA A 52 -3.08 -11.77 -6.18
N LEU A 53 -2.51 -10.61 -5.82
CA LEU A 53 -2.35 -9.47 -6.73
C LEU A 53 -1.55 -9.87 -7.98
N ARG A 54 -0.41 -10.56 -7.82
CA ARG A 54 0.41 -11.01 -8.96
C ARG A 54 -0.34 -12.01 -9.85
N ALA A 55 -1.14 -12.91 -9.27
CA ALA A 55 -1.97 -13.84 -10.02
C ALA A 55 -3.08 -13.10 -10.79
N MET A 56 -3.70 -12.08 -10.20
CA MET A 56 -4.69 -11.24 -10.87
C MET A 56 -4.07 -10.39 -11.99
N ALA A 57 -2.87 -9.84 -11.77
CA ALA A 57 -2.13 -9.07 -12.77
C ALA A 57 -1.76 -9.90 -14.02
N PHE A 58 -1.67 -11.23 -13.92
CA PHE A 58 -1.54 -12.11 -15.09
C PHE A 58 -2.80 -12.07 -15.99
N GLY A 59 -3.98 -11.79 -15.43
CA GLY A 59 -5.24 -11.64 -16.16
C GLY A 59 -5.61 -10.20 -16.56
N LEU A 60 -4.97 -9.18 -15.96
CA LEU A 60 -5.21 -7.76 -16.21
C LEU A 60 -3.87 -7.05 -16.47
N PRO A 61 -3.39 -6.97 -17.73
CA PRO A 61 -2.05 -6.48 -18.05
C PRO A 61 -1.95 -4.95 -18.06
N LEU A 62 -2.59 -4.27 -17.10
CA LEU A 62 -2.48 -2.82 -16.91
C LEU A 62 -1.81 -2.54 -15.57
N LEU A 63 -0.48 -2.68 -15.53
CA LEU A 63 0.28 -2.03 -14.48
C LEU A 63 0.10 -0.52 -14.65
N ALA A 64 -0.13 0.23 -13.57
CA ALA A 64 -0.43 1.67 -13.62
C ALA A 64 0.58 2.48 -14.48
N VAL A 65 1.85 2.05 -14.50
CA VAL A 65 2.90 2.65 -15.36
C VAL A 65 2.64 2.41 -16.85
N GLY A 66 2.23 1.19 -17.23
CA GLY A 66 1.88 0.88 -18.62
C GLY A 66 0.66 1.66 -19.08
N ALA A 67 -0.38 1.73 -18.24
CA ALA A 67 -1.57 2.54 -18.52
C ALA A 67 -1.22 4.04 -18.68
N ALA A 68 -0.26 4.56 -17.90
CA ALA A 68 0.21 5.94 -18.04
C ALA A 68 0.96 6.16 -19.37
N ILE A 69 1.83 5.23 -19.79
CA ILE A 69 2.54 5.28 -21.08
C ILE A 69 1.54 5.22 -22.24
N ASP A 70 0.56 4.32 -22.18
CA ASP A 70 -0.47 4.21 -23.22
C ASP A 70 -1.34 5.47 -23.29
N ALA A 71 -1.67 6.05 -22.13
CA ALA A 71 -2.43 7.30 -22.05
C ALA A 71 -1.63 8.48 -22.62
N GLU A 72 -0.33 8.57 -22.35
CA GLU A 72 0.56 9.56 -22.97
C GLU A 72 0.60 9.39 -24.50
N ALA A 73 0.84 8.17 -24.99
CA ALA A 73 0.92 7.88 -26.41
C ALA A 73 -0.39 8.17 -27.18
N GLN A 74 -1.54 7.99 -26.52
CA GLN A 74 -2.87 8.21 -27.11
C GLN A 74 -3.46 9.60 -26.78
N GLY A 75 -2.74 10.43 -26.02
CA GLY A 75 -3.22 11.74 -25.57
C GLY A 75 -4.43 11.68 -24.63
N TRP A 76 -4.60 10.57 -23.90
CA TRP A 76 -5.72 10.40 -22.97
C TRP A 76 -5.43 11.02 -21.61
N GLY A 77 -6.45 11.63 -21.00
CA GLY A 77 -6.37 12.16 -19.63
C GLY A 77 -6.02 13.65 -19.56
N LEU A 78 -6.33 14.23 -18.40
CA LEU A 78 -6.32 15.69 -18.20
C LEU A 78 -4.93 16.32 -18.44
N PHE A 79 -3.86 15.69 -17.97
CA PHE A 79 -2.51 16.22 -18.12
C PHE A 79 -1.95 16.09 -19.53
N ASN A 80 -2.45 15.16 -20.35
CA ASN A 80 -2.10 15.08 -21.76
C ASN A 80 -2.86 16.11 -22.63
N ALA A 81 -4.00 16.61 -22.13
CA ALA A 81 -4.83 17.58 -22.83
C ALA A 81 -4.52 19.05 -22.49
N LEU A 82 -3.85 19.30 -21.35
CA LEU A 82 -3.51 20.65 -20.86
C LEU A 82 -2.01 20.89 -20.92
N ALA A 83 -1.60 22.03 -21.50
CA ALA A 83 -0.19 22.44 -21.48
C ALA A 83 0.17 23.15 -20.16
N LEU A 84 0.28 22.38 -19.08
CA LEU A 84 0.68 22.89 -17.77
C LEU A 84 2.21 22.86 -17.59
N PRO A 85 2.79 23.71 -16.72
CA PRO A 85 4.17 23.52 -16.28
C PRO A 85 4.31 22.20 -15.53
N TYR A 86 5.34 21.41 -15.83
CA TYR A 86 5.55 20.07 -15.26
C TYR A 86 5.43 19.99 -13.73
N TRP A 87 5.95 20.99 -13.01
CA TRP A 87 5.85 21.02 -11.54
C TRP A 87 4.41 21.13 -11.04
N VAL A 88 3.52 21.78 -11.79
CA VAL A 88 2.08 21.89 -11.48
C VAL A 88 1.43 20.53 -11.64
N GLU A 89 1.72 19.82 -12.73
CA GLU A 89 1.21 18.46 -12.96
C GLU A 89 1.59 17.53 -11.81
N VAL A 90 2.85 17.57 -11.36
CA VAL A 90 3.33 16.76 -10.22
C VAL A 90 2.56 17.09 -8.94
N VAL A 91 2.40 18.37 -8.60
CA VAL A 91 1.68 18.78 -7.39
C VAL A 91 0.21 18.36 -7.46
N VAL A 92 -0.45 18.62 -8.59
CA VAL A 92 -1.86 18.26 -8.76
C VAL A 92 -2.04 16.74 -8.77
N ALA A 93 -1.13 15.97 -9.39
CA ALA A 93 -1.15 14.52 -9.38
C ALA A 93 -1.05 13.97 -7.95
N ILE A 94 -0.15 14.52 -7.12
CA ILE A 94 -0.03 14.14 -5.70
C ILE A 94 -1.36 14.39 -4.97
N LEU A 95 -1.94 15.58 -5.13
CA LEU A 95 -3.20 15.93 -4.46
C LEU A 95 -4.37 15.05 -4.91
N LEU A 96 -4.48 14.77 -6.21
CA LEU A 96 -5.53 13.91 -6.76
C LEU A 96 -5.36 12.46 -6.32
N LEU A 97 -4.13 11.94 -6.28
CA LEU A 97 -3.86 10.60 -5.79
C LEU A 97 -4.14 10.48 -4.29
N ASP A 98 -3.74 11.47 -3.50
CA ASP A 98 -4.03 11.50 -2.05
C ASP A 98 -5.55 11.54 -1.80
N LEU A 99 -6.27 12.40 -2.53
CA LEU A 99 -7.73 12.46 -2.47
C LEU A 99 -8.38 11.14 -2.91
N ALA A 100 -7.86 10.49 -3.95
CA ALA A 100 -8.38 9.20 -4.42
C ALA A 100 -8.19 8.10 -3.36
N ILE A 101 -7.01 8.02 -2.74
CA ILE A 101 -6.71 7.06 -1.66
C ILE A 101 -7.55 7.35 -0.43
N TRP A 102 -7.66 8.62 -0.04
CA TRP A 102 -8.52 9.03 1.08
C TRP A 102 -9.99 8.68 0.82
N THR A 103 -10.49 8.93 -0.39
CA THR A 103 -11.87 8.61 -0.78
C THR A 103 -12.09 7.11 -0.79
N GLN A 104 -11.15 6.33 -1.32
CA GLN A 104 -11.17 4.87 -1.25
C GLN A 104 -11.30 4.42 0.21
N HIS A 105 -10.45 4.93 1.10
CA HIS A 105 -10.48 4.60 2.52
C HIS A 105 -11.81 4.98 3.20
N LEU A 106 -12.36 6.16 2.89
CA LEU A 106 -13.67 6.56 3.37
C LEU A 106 -14.76 5.59 2.90
N VAL A 107 -14.76 5.25 1.61
CA VAL A 107 -15.75 4.35 1.01
C VAL A 107 -15.65 2.95 1.61
N THR A 108 -14.44 2.43 1.84
CA THR A 108 -14.25 1.12 2.48
C THR A 108 -14.73 1.10 3.92
N HIS A 109 -14.71 2.23 4.62
CA HIS A 109 -15.30 2.37 5.94
C HIS A 109 -16.83 2.53 5.94
N LYS A 110 -17.43 3.02 4.86
CA LYS A 110 -18.86 3.35 4.80
C LYS A 110 -19.72 2.27 4.13
N VAL A 111 -19.18 1.55 3.15
CA VAL A 111 -19.93 0.51 2.43
C VAL A 111 -19.81 -0.83 3.18
N PRO A 112 -20.93 -1.46 3.60
CA PRO A 112 -20.87 -2.66 4.46
C PRO A 112 -20.06 -3.82 3.89
N LEU A 113 -20.16 -4.07 2.58
CA LEU A 113 -19.39 -5.12 1.91
C LEU A 113 -17.88 -4.85 2.00
N LEU A 114 -17.47 -3.61 1.68
CA LEU A 114 -16.07 -3.21 1.68
C LEU A 114 -15.52 -3.14 3.11
N TRP A 115 -16.34 -2.73 4.09
CA TRP A 115 -15.96 -2.75 5.49
C TRP A 115 -15.61 -4.15 5.99
N ARG A 116 -16.31 -5.20 5.52
CA ARG A 116 -16.00 -6.59 5.91
C ARG A 116 -14.59 -7.01 5.47
N LEU A 117 -14.07 -6.43 4.39
CA LEU A 117 -12.70 -6.63 3.92
C LEU A 117 -11.75 -5.73 4.73
N HIS A 118 -12.04 -4.44 4.79
CA HIS A 118 -11.19 -3.43 5.42
C HIS A 118 -11.02 -3.62 6.93
N ARG A 119 -12.02 -4.19 7.63
CA ARG A 119 -11.92 -4.45 9.07
C ARG A 119 -10.80 -5.43 9.44
N VAL A 120 -10.22 -6.18 8.49
CA VAL A 120 -9.02 -6.99 8.74
C VAL A 120 -7.86 -6.11 9.21
N HIS A 121 -7.71 -4.93 8.60
CA HIS A 121 -6.74 -3.91 9.00
C HIS A 121 -7.01 -3.40 10.42
N HIS A 122 -8.27 -3.07 10.72
CA HIS A 122 -8.69 -2.56 12.03
C HIS A 122 -8.83 -3.62 13.14
N ALA A 123 -8.66 -4.91 12.82
CA ALA A 123 -8.82 -5.99 13.79
C ALA A 123 -7.57 -6.25 14.65
N ASP A 124 -6.45 -5.58 14.37
CA ASP A 124 -5.24 -5.75 15.16
C ASP A 124 -5.39 -5.10 16.55
N ARG A 125 -5.13 -5.87 17.61
CA ARG A 125 -5.34 -5.43 19.00
C ARG A 125 -4.12 -4.72 19.59
N ASP A 126 -2.98 -4.90 18.96
CA ASP A 126 -1.73 -4.23 19.30
C ASP A 126 -1.24 -3.50 18.04
N VAL A 127 -0.45 -2.45 18.22
CA VAL A 127 0.18 -1.70 17.12
C VAL A 127 1.68 -1.94 17.18
N ASP A 128 2.25 -2.44 16.09
CA ASP A 128 3.69 -2.63 15.93
C ASP A 128 4.13 -2.39 14.48
N VAL A 129 5.42 -2.54 14.21
CA VAL A 129 6.01 -2.37 12.86
C VAL A 129 5.34 -3.21 11.75
N THR A 130 4.59 -4.27 12.09
CA THR A 130 3.88 -5.13 11.14
C THR A 130 2.40 -4.78 10.97
N THR A 131 1.85 -3.87 11.78
CA THR A 131 0.42 -3.51 11.68
C THR A 131 0.10 -2.85 10.34
N ALA A 132 1.03 -2.08 9.79
CA ALA A 132 0.85 -1.39 8.51
C ALA A 132 0.80 -2.31 7.28
N ILE A 133 1.09 -3.61 7.41
CA ILE A 133 1.06 -4.57 6.28
C ILE A 133 -0.12 -5.56 6.38
N ARG A 134 -1.05 -5.32 7.31
CA ARG A 134 -2.22 -6.16 7.54
C ARG A 134 -3.41 -5.64 6.73
N PHE A 135 -3.53 -6.06 5.49
CA PHE A 135 -4.67 -5.74 4.63
C PHE A 135 -5.30 -7.02 4.06
N HIS A 136 -6.58 -6.97 3.73
CA HIS A 136 -7.21 -8.10 3.05
C HIS A 136 -6.66 -8.21 1.60
N PRO A 137 -6.40 -9.40 1.05
CA PRO A 137 -5.88 -9.55 -0.32
C PRO A 137 -6.67 -8.77 -1.39
N VAL A 138 -8.00 -8.85 -1.32
CA VAL A 138 -8.92 -8.14 -2.24
C VAL A 138 -8.90 -6.61 -2.04
N GLU A 139 -8.45 -6.10 -0.90
CA GLU A 139 -8.33 -4.66 -0.67
C GLU A 139 -7.10 -4.06 -1.38
N ILE A 140 -6.09 -4.89 -1.63
CA ILE A 140 -4.84 -4.49 -2.30
C ILE A 140 -4.89 -4.76 -3.81
N ALA A 141 -5.81 -5.63 -4.25
CA ALA A 141 -5.89 -6.17 -5.60
C ALA A 141 -6.68 -5.31 -6.60
#